data_AF-A0A920IY56-F1
#
_entry.id   AF-A0A920IY56-F1
#
_cell.length_a   1.000
_cell.length_b   1.000
_cell.length_c   1.000
_cell.angle_alpha   90.00
_cell.angle_beta   90.00
_cell.angle_gamma   90.00
#
_symmetry.space_group_name_H-M   'P 1'
#
loop_
_entity.id
_entity.type
_entity.pdbx_description
1 polymer ?
#
loop_
_entity_poly.entity_id
_entity_poly.type
_entity_poly.pdbx_seq_one_letter_code
_entity_poly.pdbx_strand_id
1 'polypeptide(L)'
;MTFFTSTFEEEGGHCEAEVPHEQEQPSYKSEIDKAITDHQPDVIIAMSYPKSAAVYLRELIESGYTGDFMFVDGTKNQEMFDELGAAQFEGMYGTAPGAPDSDAKSTFASLYEEKYGELPTNPFIGEGFDGAILLALAMAKSGSDTVDGDSLRFVAKPRRKIWGQENG
;
A
#
# COMPACT_ATOMS: atom_id res chain seq x y z
N MET A 1 -6.24 -16.71 4.92
CA MET A 1 -5.24 -15.79 4.37
C MET A 1 -4.16 -16.62 3.67
N THR A 2 -4.53 -17.50 2.74
CA THR A 2 -3.65 -18.60 2.28
C THR A 2 -2.70 -18.23 1.14
N PHE A 3 -2.93 -17.12 0.44
CA PHE A 3 -2.12 -16.79 -0.74
C PHE A 3 -0.71 -16.29 -0.40
N PHE A 4 -0.60 -15.39 0.58
CA PHE A 4 0.71 -14.86 0.99
C PHE A 4 1.60 -15.97 1.55
N THR A 5 1.11 -16.70 2.57
CA THR A 5 1.85 -17.78 3.23
C THR A 5 2.29 -18.84 2.23
N SER A 6 1.39 -19.32 1.36
CA SER A 6 1.72 -20.31 0.32
C SER A 6 2.82 -19.80 -0.61
N THR A 7 2.69 -18.57 -1.11
CA THR A 7 3.68 -18.01 -2.05
C THR A 7 5.02 -17.78 -1.35
N PHE A 8 5.01 -17.28 -0.12
CA PHE A 8 6.23 -17.02 0.65
C PHE A 8 7.00 -18.31 0.95
N GLU A 9 6.29 -19.38 1.31
CA GLU A 9 6.88 -20.70 1.54
C GLU A 9 7.38 -21.35 0.24
N GLU A 10 6.66 -21.18 -0.88
CA GLU A 10 7.11 -21.65 -2.21
C GLU A 10 8.40 -20.96 -2.67
N GLU A 11 8.57 -19.67 -2.35
CA GLU A 11 9.78 -18.88 -2.62
C GLU A 11 10.89 -19.10 -1.55
N GLY A 12 10.67 -20.02 -0.60
CA GLY A 12 11.68 -20.47 0.37
C GLY A 12 11.69 -19.73 1.71
N GLY A 13 10.72 -18.86 1.97
CA GLY A 13 10.47 -18.26 3.27
C GLY A 13 9.80 -19.23 4.26
N HIS A 14 9.71 -18.82 5.53
CA HIS A 14 8.98 -19.56 6.56
C HIS A 14 8.05 -18.60 7.32
N CYS A 15 6.76 -18.94 7.36
CA CYS A 15 5.81 -18.24 8.21
C CYS A 15 5.77 -18.89 9.61
N GLU A 16 6.28 -18.19 10.63
CA GLU A 16 6.27 -18.66 12.03
C GLU A 16 4.85 -18.69 12.62
N ALA A 17 4.08 -17.61 12.39
CA ALA A 17 2.73 -17.47 12.92
C ALA A 17 1.87 -16.55 12.05
N GLU A 18 0.58 -16.90 11.90
CA GLU A 18 -0.46 -16.00 11.39
C GLU A 18 -1.39 -15.61 12.55
N VAL A 19 -1.28 -14.37 13.01
CA VAL A 19 -2.02 -13.90 14.20
C VAL A 19 -3.06 -12.85 13.79
N PRO A 20 -4.35 -13.23 13.63
CA PRO A 20 -5.40 -12.26 13.42
C PRO A 20 -5.62 -11.42 14.68
N HIS A 21 -5.98 -10.15 14.49
CA HIS A 21 -6.27 -9.24 15.59
C HIS A 21 -7.49 -8.37 15.27
N GLU A 22 -8.22 -7.96 16.31
CA GLU A 22 -9.28 -6.96 16.19
C GLU A 22 -8.68 -5.55 16.04
N GLN A 23 -9.43 -4.61 15.47
CA GLN A 23 -8.93 -3.25 15.31
C GLN A 23 -9.15 -2.39 16.56
N GLU A 24 -8.33 -1.34 16.68
CA GLU A 24 -8.45 -0.27 17.68
C GLU A 24 -8.52 -0.77 19.14
N GLN A 25 -7.82 -1.87 19.42
CA GLN A 25 -7.68 -2.39 20.79
C GLN A 25 -6.67 -1.55 21.60
N PRO A 26 -6.87 -1.45 22.93
CA PRO A 26 -5.93 -0.73 23.80
C PRO A 26 -4.59 -1.46 24.00
N SER A 27 -4.50 -2.74 23.65
CA SER A 27 -3.31 -3.59 23.78
C SER A 27 -3.45 -4.82 22.86
N TYR A 28 -2.31 -5.35 22.40
CA TYR A 28 -2.17 -6.53 21.55
C TYR A 28 -1.21 -7.58 22.14
N LYS A 29 -0.96 -7.53 23.46
CA LYS A 29 -0.01 -8.43 24.13
C LYS A 29 -0.25 -9.91 23.85
N SER A 30 -1.51 -10.35 23.85
CA SER A 30 -1.84 -11.75 23.55
C SER A 30 -1.48 -12.16 22.12
N GLU A 31 -1.59 -11.24 21.17
CA GLU A 31 -1.23 -11.44 19.77
C GLU A 31 0.28 -11.42 19.60
N ILE A 32 0.96 -10.48 20.27
CA ILE A 32 2.42 -10.38 20.31
C ILE A 32 3.02 -11.64 20.92
N ASP A 33 2.52 -12.10 22.05
CA ASP A 33 3.02 -13.32 22.72
C ASP A 33 2.96 -14.52 21.77
N LYS A 34 1.87 -14.67 21.01
CA LYS A 34 1.73 -15.72 19.98
C LYS A 34 2.71 -15.55 18.81
N ALA A 35 3.10 -14.32 18.50
CA ALA A 35 3.98 -14.01 17.38
C ALA A 35 5.48 -14.17 17.74
N ILE A 36 5.88 -13.94 19.00
CA ILE A 36 7.32 -13.83 19.35
C ILE A 36 7.76 -14.64 20.59
N THR A 37 6.86 -15.27 21.36
CA THR A 37 7.29 -16.00 22.57
C THR A 37 7.95 -17.33 22.22
N ASP A 38 7.29 -18.10 21.36
CA ASP A 38 7.75 -19.42 20.91
C ASP A 38 8.50 -19.35 19.56
N HIS A 39 8.64 -18.14 19.01
CA HIS A 39 9.19 -17.87 17.68
C HIS A 39 10.20 -16.73 17.74
N GLN A 40 11.15 -16.70 16.82
CA GLN A 40 12.08 -15.58 16.65
C GLN A 40 12.01 -15.06 15.21
N PRO A 41 10.89 -14.41 14.82
CA PRO A 41 10.72 -14.00 13.43
C PRO A 41 11.71 -12.89 13.06
N ASP A 42 12.40 -13.07 11.94
CA ASP A 42 13.29 -12.04 11.38
C ASP A 42 12.52 -10.78 10.97
N VAL A 43 11.26 -10.95 10.56
CA VAL A 43 10.39 -9.88 10.09
C VAL A 43 8.97 -10.05 10.63
N ILE A 44 8.37 -8.96 11.13
CA ILE A 44 6.93 -8.88 11.41
C ILE A 44 6.24 -8.02 10.35
N ILE A 45 5.21 -8.57 9.71
CA ILE A 45 4.41 -7.83 8.73
C ILE A 45 3.29 -7.08 9.45
N ALA A 46 3.43 -5.76 9.54
CA ALA A 46 2.44 -4.84 10.09
C ALA A 46 1.29 -4.64 9.09
N MET A 47 0.24 -5.45 9.21
CA MET A 47 -0.93 -5.44 8.31
C MET A 47 -2.17 -4.84 8.98
N SER A 48 -2.11 -3.56 9.34
CA SER A 48 -3.27 -2.86 9.93
C SER A 48 -3.22 -1.34 9.73
N TYR A 49 -4.32 -0.66 10.07
CA TYR A 49 -4.39 0.79 10.04
C TYR A 49 -3.61 1.45 11.19
N PRO A 50 -3.20 2.73 11.03
CA PRO A 50 -2.24 3.38 11.93
C PRO A 50 -2.61 3.34 13.41
N LYS A 51 -3.90 3.52 13.76
CA LYS A 51 -4.33 3.44 15.17
C LYS A 51 -4.03 2.09 15.84
N SER A 52 -4.19 0.99 15.10
CA SER A 52 -3.90 -0.35 15.63
C SER A 52 -2.41 -0.62 15.60
N ALA A 53 -1.75 -0.26 14.49
CA ALA A 53 -0.31 -0.41 14.32
C ALA A 53 0.50 0.35 15.38
N ALA A 54 0.11 1.59 15.70
CA ALA A 54 0.76 2.40 16.72
C ALA A 54 0.84 1.68 18.08
N VAL A 55 -0.18 0.90 18.44
CA VAL A 55 -0.22 0.19 19.72
C VAL A 55 0.68 -1.04 19.68
N TYR A 56 0.52 -1.94 18.71
CA TYR A 56 1.32 -3.17 18.70
C TYR A 56 2.79 -2.92 18.35
N LEU A 57 3.12 -1.93 17.51
CA LEU A 57 4.51 -1.60 17.19
C LEU A 57 5.23 -1.13 18.46
N ARG A 58 4.58 -0.26 19.25
CA ARG A 58 5.09 0.17 20.55
C ARG A 58 5.30 -1.02 21.49
N GLU A 59 4.29 -1.88 21.63
CA GLU A 59 4.38 -3.04 22.52
C GLU A 59 5.44 -4.05 22.07
N LEU A 60 5.67 -4.22 20.76
CA LEU A 60 6.75 -5.05 20.21
C LEU A 60 8.14 -4.47 20.50
N ILE A 61 8.30 -3.14 20.38
CA ILE A 61 9.54 -2.46 20.75
C ILE A 61 9.79 -2.60 22.25
N GLU A 62 8.75 -2.39 23.08
CA GLU A 62 8.82 -2.53 24.54
C GLU A 62 9.06 -3.97 25.00
N SER A 63 8.62 -4.97 24.24
CA SER A 63 8.90 -6.39 24.52
C SER A 63 10.31 -6.83 24.12
N GLY A 64 11.07 -5.95 23.44
CA GLY A 64 12.44 -6.22 23.01
C GLY A 64 12.54 -6.96 21.69
N TYR A 65 11.52 -6.91 20.83
CA TYR A 65 11.63 -7.37 19.45
C TYR A 65 12.74 -6.60 18.72
N THR A 66 13.61 -7.32 18.01
CA THR A 66 14.79 -6.74 17.32
C THR A 66 14.84 -7.05 15.83
N GLY A 67 13.87 -7.79 15.32
CA GLY A 67 13.74 -8.01 13.87
C GLY A 67 13.16 -6.80 13.15
N ASP A 68 13.08 -6.91 11.83
CA ASP A 68 12.57 -5.84 10.99
C ASP A 68 11.04 -5.83 10.93
N PHE A 69 10.48 -4.70 10.53
CA PHE A 69 9.08 -4.63 10.15
C PHE A 69 8.92 -4.57 8.64
N MET A 70 7.88 -5.20 8.13
CA MET A 70 7.38 -4.98 6.77
C MET A 70 6.00 -4.35 6.85
N PHE A 71 5.81 -3.24 6.16
CA PHE A 71 4.56 -2.48 6.20
C PHE A 71 3.69 -2.73 4.97
N VAL A 72 2.43 -2.35 5.07
CA VAL A 72 1.52 -2.28 3.92
C VAL A 72 1.02 -0.86 3.71
N ASP A 73 0.43 -0.62 2.54
CA ASP A 73 -0.18 0.66 2.18
C ASP A 73 -1.16 1.17 3.23
N GLY A 74 -1.94 0.27 3.84
CA GLY A 74 -2.86 0.57 4.94
C GLY A 74 -2.19 1.10 6.21
N THR A 75 -0.91 0.83 6.43
CA THR A 75 -0.14 1.25 7.61
C THR A 75 0.61 2.57 7.39
N LYS A 76 0.65 3.07 6.14
CA LYS A 76 1.41 4.26 5.76
C LYS A 76 0.89 5.52 6.45
N ASN A 77 1.62 6.00 7.46
CA ASN A 77 1.32 7.24 8.18
C ASN A 77 2.59 7.79 8.87
N GLN A 78 3.07 8.96 8.44
CA GLN A 78 4.31 9.54 8.98
C GLN A 78 4.20 9.90 10.47
N GLU A 79 3.08 10.49 10.88
CA GLU A 79 2.85 10.93 12.26
C GLU A 79 2.97 9.77 13.26
N MET A 80 2.41 8.61 12.94
CA MET A 80 2.55 7.40 13.74
C MET A 80 4.02 6.98 13.93
N PHE A 81 4.81 7.02 12.87
CA PHE A 81 6.23 6.67 12.96
C PHE A 81 7.02 7.71 13.77
N ASP A 82 6.69 8.99 13.62
CA ASP A 82 7.30 10.08 14.39
C ASP A 82 7.00 9.92 15.89
N GLU A 83 5.76 9.60 16.27
CA GLU A 83 5.35 9.33 17.66
C GLU A 83 6.06 8.13 18.28
N LEU A 84 6.34 7.09 17.49
CA LEU A 84 7.05 5.90 17.93
C LEU A 84 8.56 6.09 17.97
N GLY A 85 9.09 7.09 17.26
CA GLY A 85 10.51 7.31 17.03
C GLY A 85 10.94 6.78 15.66
N ALA A 86 10.80 7.62 14.62
CA ALA A 86 10.93 7.21 13.22
C ALA A 86 12.27 6.53 12.87
N ALA A 87 13.36 6.92 13.54
CA ALA A 87 14.70 6.42 13.24
C ALA A 87 14.87 4.90 13.36
N GLN A 88 14.03 4.23 14.16
CA GLN A 88 14.10 2.76 14.30
C GLN A 88 13.46 2.02 13.13
N PHE A 89 12.66 2.70 12.29
CA PHE A 89 12.00 2.12 11.12
C PHE A 89 12.73 2.45 9.81
N GLU A 90 13.85 3.17 9.89
CA GLU A 90 14.64 3.55 8.71
C GLU A 90 15.20 2.32 8.00
N GLY A 91 15.10 2.29 6.68
CA GLY A 91 15.56 1.15 5.86
C GLY A 91 14.59 -0.05 5.80
N MET A 92 13.46 0.00 6.51
CA MET A 92 12.43 -1.04 6.44
C MET A 92 11.59 -0.93 5.14
N TYR A 93 10.95 -2.04 4.79
CA TYR A 93 10.20 -2.16 3.54
C TYR A 93 8.70 -2.02 3.76
N GLY A 94 7.99 -1.61 2.72
CA GLY A 94 6.54 -1.68 2.71
C GLY A 94 5.95 -1.68 1.31
N THR A 95 4.69 -2.05 1.22
CA THR A 95 3.93 -1.95 -0.02
C THR A 95 3.23 -0.60 -0.13
N ALA A 96 3.09 -0.09 -1.34
CA ALA A 96 2.29 1.09 -1.65
C ALA A 96 1.64 0.88 -3.03
N PRO A 97 0.43 1.41 -3.25
CA PRO A 97 -0.10 1.49 -4.60
C PRO A 97 0.80 2.40 -5.43
N GLY A 98 0.90 2.12 -6.73
CA GLY A 98 1.66 2.95 -7.63
C GLY A 98 1.58 2.54 -9.07
N ALA A 99 2.01 3.46 -9.93
CA ALA A 99 2.15 3.24 -11.35
C ALA A 99 3.63 2.97 -11.73
N PRO A 100 3.87 2.18 -12.80
CA PRO A 100 5.17 2.15 -13.45
C PRO A 100 5.62 3.55 -13.86
N ASP A 101 6.93 3.73 -13.96
CA ASP A 101 7.49 5.02 -14.39
C ASP A 101 7.01 5.36 -15.80
N SER A 102 6.44 6.56 -15.93
CA SER A 102 5.80 7.05 -17.14
C SER A 102 5.65 8.57 -17.11
N ASP A 103 5.50 9.18 -18.28
CA ASP A 103 5.24 10.62 -18.41
C ASP A 103 3.97 11.04 -17.66
N ALA A 104 2.98 10.15 -17.57
CA ALA A 104 1.74 10.39 -16.83
C ALA A 104 2.01 10.51 -15.32
N LYS A 105 2.82 9.59 -14.77
CA LYS A 105 3.23 9.61 -13.36
C LYS A 105 4.04 10.87 -13.03
N SER A 106 4.98 11.25 -13.88
CA SER A 106 5.74 12.50 -13.68
C SER A 106 4.86 13.74 -13.80
N THR A 107 3.91 13.75 -14.74
CA THR A 107 2.94 14.86 -14.89
C THR A 107 2.09 15.01 -13.63
N PHE A 108 1.56 13.91 -13.09
CA PHE A 108 0.82 13.94 -11.84
C PHE A 108 1.66 14.50 -10.69
N ALA A 109 2.89 14.01 -10.51
CA ALA A 109 3.78 14.50 -9.45
C ALA A 109 4.02 16.01 -9.55
N SER A 110 4.33 16.53 -10.75
CA SER A 110 4.52 17.97 -10.97
C SER A 110 3.25 18.78 -10.70
N LEU A 111 2.09 18.33 -11.17
CA LEU A 111 0.80 19.02 -10.93
C LEU A 111 0.44 19.03 -9.44
N TYR A 112 0.75 17.96 -8.72
CA TYR A 112 0.50 17.87 -7.29
C TYR A 112 1.43 18.82 -6.52
N GLU A 113 2.72 18.81 -6.82
CA GLU A 113 3.71 19.70 -6.21
C GLU A 113 3.43 21.17 -6.51
N GLU A 114 3.05 21.53 -7.74
CA GLU A 114 2.66 22.91 -8.09
C GLU A 114 1.47 23.39 -7.24
N LYS A 115 0.52 22.50 -6.95
CA LYS A 115 -0.71 22.84 -6.24
C LYS A 115 -0.56 22.85 -4.72
N TYR A 116 0.24 21.94 -4.17
CA TYR A 116 0.32 21.69 -2.72
C TYR A 116 1.69 22.02 -2.12
N GLY A 117 2.71 22.26 -2.94
CA GLY A 117 4.07 22.60 -2.49
C GLY A 117 4.88 21.40 -1.99
N GLU A 118 4.36 20.19 -2.13
CA GLU A 118 4.99 18.95 -1.70
C GLU A 118 4.61 17.80 -2.63
N LEU A 119 5.37 16.70 -2.57
CA LEU A 119 4.98 15.44 -3.22
C LEU A 119 3.88 14.73 -2.42
N PRO A 120 3.03 13.91 -3.08
CA PRO A 120 1.97 13.19 -2.38
C PRO A 120 2.55 12.21 -1.34
N THR A 121 2.19 12.41 -0.07
CA THR A 121 2.74 11.66 1.07
C THR A 121 1.84 10.50 1.52
N ASN A 122 0.51 10.63 1.33
CA ASN A 122 -0.46 9.61 1.71
C ASN A 122 -0.73 8.61 0.57
N PRO A 123 -1.13 7.36 0.90
CA PRO A 123 -1.47 6.37 -0.12
C PRO A 123 -2.73 6.79 -0.90
N PHE A 124 -2.88 6.24 -2.11
CA PHE A 124 -4.07 6.38 -2.98
C PHE A 124 -4.31 7.76 -3.62
N ILE A 125 -3.48 8.77 -3.36
CA ILE A 125 -3.67 10.10 -3.96
C ILE A 125 -3.54 10.04 -5.49
N GLY A 126 -2.49 9.36 -5.99
CA GLY A 126 -2.28 9.20 -7.44
C GLY A 126 -3.38 8.38 -8.09
N GLU A 127 -3.83 7.32 -7.42
CA GLU A 127 -4.92 6.47 -7.88
C GLU A 127 -6.25 7.23 -7.93
N GLY A 128 -6.48 8.15 -7.00
CA GLY A 128 -7.62 9.08 -7.03
C GLY A 128 -7.55 10.05 -8.20
N PHE A 129 -6.36 10.55 -8.53
CA PHE A 129 -6.12 11.38 -9.71
C PHE A 129 -6.40 10.61 -11.00
N ASP A 130 -5.89 9.38 -11.12
CA ASP A 130 -6.16 8.50 -12.27
C ASP A 130 -7.66 8.23 -12.42
N GLY A 131 -8.38 8.01 -11.32
CA GLY A 131 -9.84 7.90 -11.31
C GLY A 131 -10.53 9.13 -11.90
N ALA A 132 -10.13 10.34 -11.50
CA ALA A 132 -10.67 11.58 -12.05
C ALA A 132 -10.36 11.75 -13.55
N ILE A 133 -9.15 11.40 -13.99
CA ILE A 133 -8.76 11.42 -15.40
C ILE A 133 -9.59 10.43 -16.22
N LEU A 134 -9.82 9.21 -15.71
CA LEU A 134 -10.65 8.21 -16.39
C LEU A 134 -12.09 8.70 -16.59
N LEU A 135 -12.67 9.37 -15.60
CA LEU A 135 -14.02 9.96 -15.74
C LEU A 135 -14.03 11.07 -16.80
N ALA A 136 -13.03 11.96 -16.80
CA ALA A 136 -12.92 13.02 -17.80
C ALA A 136 -12.73 12.47 -19.23
N LEU A 137 -11.91 11.44 -19.39
CA LEU A 137 -11.71 10.76 -20.68
C LEU A 137 -12.99 10.05 -21.15
N ALA A 138 -13.78 9.48 -20.24
CA ALA A 138 -15.06 8.85 -20.58
C ALA A 138 -16.08 9.89 -21.08
N MET A 139 -16.17 11.05 -20.43
CA MET A 139 -17.02 12.17 -20.88
C MET A 139 -16.59 12.71 -22.24
N ALA A 140 -15.28 12.88 -22.45
CA ALA A 140 -14.73 13.30 -23.74
C ALA A 140 -15.01 12.26 -24.85
N LYS A 141 -14.98 10.97 -24.52
CA LYS A 141 -15.27 9.88 -25.44
C LYS A 141 -16.75 9.81 -25.84
N SER A 142 -17.65 10.01 -24.88
CA SER A 142 -19.10 9.99 -25.11
C SER A 142 -19.61 11.27 -25.79
N GLY A 143 -18.85 12.37 -25.68
CA GLY A 143 -19.29 13.69 -26.12
C GLY A 143 -20.40 14.25 -25.22
N SER A 144 -20.49 13.75 -23.99
CA SER A 144 -21.52 14.08 -23.00
C SER A 144 -20.91 14.70 -21.74
N ASP A 145 -21.73 15.43 -20.98
CA ASP A 145 -21.39 15.90 -19.64
C ASP A 145 -21.60 14.83 -18.55
N THR A 146 -22.00 13.63 -18.95
CA THR A 146 -22.20 12.47 -18.07
C THR A 146 -21.31 11.29 -18.47
N VAL A 147 -20.95 10.48 -17.48
CA VAL A 147 -20.16 9.25 -17.67
C VAL A 147 -21.10 8.09 -17.95
N ASP A 148 -20.92 7.43 -19.08
CA ASP A 148 -21.53 6.12 -19.36
C ASP A 148 -20.53 4.98 -19.16
N GLY A 149 -21.04 3.80 -18.84
CA GLY A 149 -20.22 2.63 -18.52
C GLY A 149 -19.41 2.09 -19.69
N ASP A 150 -19.86 2.28 -20.94
CA ASP A 150 -19.15 1.77 -22.12
C ASP A 150 -17.94 2.63 -22.45
N SER A 151 -18.10 3.95 -22.39
CA SER A 151 -16.99 4.91 -22.54
C SER A 151 -15.96 4.73 -21.43
N LEU A 152 -16.39 4.54 -20.18
CA LEU A 152 -15.47 4.26 -19.07
C LEU A 152 -14.68 2.96 -19.29
N ARG A 153 -15.36 1.87 -19.67
CA ARG A 153 -14.70 0.59 -20.01
C ARG A 153 -13.77 0.72 -21.21
N PHE A 154 -14.09 1.59 -22.17
CA PHE A 154 -13.24 1.82 -23.33
C PHE A 154 -11.92 2.48 -22.92
N VAL A 155 -11.98 3.53 -22.09
CA VAL A 155 -10.79 4.30 -21.70
C VAL A 155 -9.95 3.63 -20.61
N ALA A 156 -10.56 2.80 -19.76
CA ALA A 156 -9.86 2.08 -18.68
C ALA A 156 -9.07 0.85 -19.15
N LYS A 157 -9.23 0.42 -20.42
CA LYS A 157 -8.49 -0.74 -20.93
C LYS A 157 -7.02 -0.39 -21.11
N PRO A 158 -6.08 -1.21 -20.59
CA PRO A 158 -4.68 -1.07 -20.96
C PRO A 158 -4.57 -1.20 -22.48
N ARG A 159 -3.83 -0.29 -23.12
CA ARG A 159 -3.49 -0.42 -24.54
C ARG A 159 -2.64 -1.68 -24.70
N ARG A 160 -3.27 -2.83 -25.00
CA ARG A 160 -2.54 -3.96 -25.55
C ARG A 160 -1.86 -3.47 -26.82
N LYS A 161 -0.53 -3.50 -26.88
CA LYS A 161 0.16 -3.63 -28.16
C LYS A 161 -0.38 -4.93 -28.77
N ILE A 162 -1.29 -4.80 -29.73
CA ILE A 162 -1.63 -5.89 -30.62
C ILE A 162 -0.39 -6.04 -31.51
N TRP A 163 0.50 -6.96 -31.15
CA TRP A 163 1.52 -7.39 -32.09
C TRP A 163 0.79 -8.06 -33.26
N GLY A 164 0.76 -7.39 -34.44
CA GLY A 164 0.32 -8.01 -35.70
C GLY A 164 -0.94 -7.49 -36.38
N GLN A 165 -1.15 -6.17 -36.45
CA GLN A 165 -2.01 -5.59 -37.50
C GLN A 165 -1.26 -4.43 -38.16
N GLU A 166 -0.48 -4.77 -39.20
CA GLU A 166 0.01 -3.82 -40.20
C GLU A 166 -1.16 -3.34 -41.07
N ASN A 167 -1.02 -2.09 -41.52
CA ASN A 167 -1.73 -1.38 -42.58
C ASN A 167 -2.63 -2.23 -43.51
N GLY A 168 -3.87 -1.74 -43.69
CA GLY A 168 -4.71 -1.97 -44.86
C GLY A 168 -5.46 -0.68 -45.20
#